data_AF-A0A8S2L2V8-F1
#
_entry.id   AF-A0A8S2L2V8-F1
#
_cell.length_a   1.000
_cell.length_b   1.000
_cell.length_c   1.000
_cell.angle_alpha   90.00
_cell.angle_beta   90.00
_cell.angle_gamma   90.00
#
_symmetry.space_group_name_H-M   'P 1'
#
loop_
_entity.id
_entity.type
_entity.pdbx_description
1 polymer ?
#
loop_
_entity_poly.entity_id
_entity_poly.type
_entity_poly.pdbx_seq_one_letter_code
_entity_poly.pdbx_strand_id
1 'polypeptide(L)'
;MPLRDDRSSMISAAFSLKSRSTSTLPCKTDRRLLTSLEGMAVGVAFGSIPSSSNATLAFNHARNLAVGIGIQNFPEGLAISLPLRSFGIGSFRAFWYGQLSGLVEVLAGVIGVCFVQLANCLLPFALSFAAGAMLFVVFNEIIPEITPQNRTMSSWCVIDTESIYTECLQILCAPYGKNFSTETKLQMMGKSSLEAGQILIRNLNLPMTDEEFLTKSNDIYQEAFPSAELLPGAERLIQHLASHNIPMAIGTGSSHELFLLKTSGHRELFKLFDPVICTDANEIRLTKPEPDVFLACAEKFPSPPLSMSQCLVFEDGENGVRAAIAAGMKVVLVPSLPLSNYDPSVIQHATLTLGSLLKFDPVEFGLPPFDDI
;
A
#
# COMPACT_ATOMS: atom_id res chain seq x y z
N MET A 1 -61.55 -13.08 -55.07
CA MET A 1 -60.99 -14.45 -55.15
C MET A 1 -60.05 -14.51 -56.35
N PRO A 2 -58.89 -15.19 -56.25
CA PRO A 2 -57.64 -14.51 -55.92
C PRO A 2 -56.51 -14.83 -56.93
N LEU A 3 -55.51 -13.96 -57.06
CA LEU A 3 -54.16 -14.25 -57.61
C LEU A 3 -53.19 -13.06 -57.42
N ARG A 4 -53.30 -12.32 -56.30
CA ARG A 4 -52.45 -11.14 -56.01
C ARG A 4 -51.63 -11.23 -54.72
N ASP A 5 -51.70 -12.34 -53.98
CA ASP A 5 -51.12 -12.46 -52.63
C ASP A 5 -49.92 -13.43 -52.52
N ASP A 6 -49.31 -13.82 -53.64
CA ASP A 6 -48.33 -14.92 -53.67
C ASP A 6 -46.86 -14.47 -53.76
N ARG A 7 -46.59 -13.17 -53.96
CA ARG A 7 -45.19 -12.70 -54.10
C ARG A 7 -44.51 -12.39 -52.77
N SER A 8 -45.24 -11.87 -51.79
CA SER A 8 -44.73 -11.61 -50.43
C SER A 8 -44.55 -12.93 -49.65
N SER A 9 -45.49 -13.87 -49.81
CA SER A 9 -45.43 -15.21 -49.22
C SER A 9 -44.27 -16.04 -49.80
N MET A 10 -43.99 -15.94 -51.11
CA MET A 10 -42.88 -16.65 -51.76
C MET A 10 -41.50 -16.10 -51.42
N ILE A 11 -41.36 -14.78 -51.23
CA ILE A 11 -40.10 -14.19 -50.76
C ILE A 11 -39.83 -14.64 -49.31
N SER A 12 -40.85 -14.62 -48.44
CA SER A 12 -40.77 -15.20 -47.09
C SER A 12 -40.48 -16.72 -47.14
N ALA A 13 -41.10 -17.41 -48.09
CA ALA A 13 -40.84 -18.76 -48.61
C ALA A 13 -39.35 -19.09 -48.77
N ALA A 14 -38.71 -18.33 -49.66
CA ALA A 14 -37.31 -18.48 -50.04
C ALA A 14 -36.34 -18.12 -48.90
N PHE A 15 -36.67 -17.10 -48.10
CA PHE A 15 -35.92 -16.76 -46.88
C PHE A 15 -36.06 -17.84 -45.78
N SER A 16 -37.21 -18.53 -45.70
CA SER A 16 -37.47 -19.62 -44.75
C SER A 16 -36.80 -20.94 -45.17
N LEU A 17 -36.72 -21.23 -46.47
CA LEU A 17 -35.96 -22.38 -47.03
C LEU A 17 -34.45 -22.28 -46.76
N LYS A 18 -33.90 -21.06 -46.65
CA LYS A 18 -32.51 -20.82 -46.17
C LYS A 18 -32.29 -21.29 -44.73
N SER A 19 -33.34 -21.36 -43.89
CA SER A 19 -33.23 -21.89 -42.52
C SER A 19 -33.29 -23.42 -42.44
N ARG A 20 -33.85 -24.09 -43.47
CA ARG A 20 -34.09 -25.55 -43.47
C ARG A 20 -33.04 -26.35 -44.25
N SER A 21 -32.43 -25.82 -45.30
CA SER A 21 -31.44 -26.56 -46.10
C SER A 21 -30.07 -26.77 -45.41
N THR A 22 -29.83 -26.12 -44.27
CA THR A 22 -28.58 -26.20 -43.49
C THR A 22 -28.73 -27.03 -42.21
N SER A 23 -29.78 -27.86 -42.13
CA SER A 23 -30.25 -28.50 -40.89
C SER A 23 -29.59 -29.84 -40.50
N THR A 24 -28.41 -30.17 -41.04
CA THR A 24 -27.73 -31.46 -40.74
C THR A 24 -26.29 -31.34 -40.25
N LEU A 25 -25.94 -30.31 -39.45
CA LEU A 25 -24.70 -30.30 -38.66
C LEU A 25 -24.92 -29.64 -37.26
N PRO A 26 -24.35 -30.18 -36.17
CA PRO A 26 -24.62 -29.73 -34.81
C PRO A 26 -23.68 -28.57 -34.45
N CYS A 27 -23.91 -27.39 -35.03
CA CYS A 27 -23.33 -26.14 -34.53
C CYS A 27 -24.25 -24.98 -34.92
N LYS A 28 -25.14 -24.57 -34.00
CA LYS A 28 -26.00 -23.39 -34.15
C LYS A 28 -25.20 -22.11 -33.90
N THR A 29 -24.13 -21.87 -34.67
CA THR A 29 -23.61 -20.52 -34.80
C THR A 29 -24.41 -19.88 -35.93
N ASP A 30 -25.20 -18.86 -35.61
CA ASP A 30 -26.09 -18.20 -36.55
C ASP A 30 -25.26 -17.68 -37.74
N ARG A 31 -25.40 -18.29 -38.93
CA ARG A 31 -24.53 -18.07 -40.10
C ARG A 31 -24.46 -16.60 -40.52
N ARG A 32 -25.47 -15.80 -40.15
CA ARG A 32 -25.52 -14.34 -40.34
C ARG A 32 -24.49 -13.57 -39.49
N LEU A 33 -24.14 -14.08 -38.31
CA LEU A 33 -23.04 -13.55 -37.51
C LEU A 33 -21.70 -13.83 -38.18
N LEU A 34 -21.55 -15.00 -38.82
CA LEU A 34 -20.32 -15.38 -39.51
C LEU A 34 -20.03 -14.47 -40.73
N THR A 35 -21.04 -14.18 -41.55
CA THR A 35 -20.91 -13.25 -42.69
C THR A 35 -20.62 -11.81 -42.24
N SER A 36 -21.16 -11.40 -41.08
CA SER A 36 -20.83 -10.09 -40.49
C SER A 36 -19.35 -10.02 -40.06
N LEU A 37 -18.81 -11.11 -39.49
CA LEU A 37 -17.40 -11.18 -39.10
C LEU A 37 -16.45 -11.17 -40.31
N GLU A 38 -16.82 -11.77 -41.44
CA GLU A 38 -16.05 -11.73 -42.69
C GLU A 38 -15.96 -10.31 -43.25
N GLY A 39 -17.09 -9.61 -43.35
CA GLY A 39 -17.12 -8.21 -43.77
C GLY A 39 -16.27 -7.32 -42.86
N MET A 40 -16.39 -7.49 -41.53
CA MET A 40 -15.59 -6.76 -40.56
C MET A 40 -14.09 -7.06 -40.69
N ALA A 41 -13.68 -8.30 -40.95
CA ALA A 41 -12.29 -8.67 -41.16
C ALA A 41 -11.69 -7.95 -42.38
N VAL A 42 -12.45 -7.85 -43.48
CA VAL A 42 -12.07 -7.04 -44.65
C VAL A 42 -11.94 -5.57 -44.26
N GLY A 43 -12.92 -5.04 -43.51
CA GLY A 43 -12.91 -3.69 -42.99
C GLY A 43 -11.68 -3.35 -42.15
N VAL A 44 -11.32 -4.22 -41.21
CA VAL A 44 -10.13 -4.07 -40.36
C VAL A 44 -8.85 -4.11 -41.20
N ALA A 45 -8.76 -5.02 -42.17
CA ALA A 45 -7.62 -5.11 -43.07
C ALA A 45 -7.40 -3.81 -43.86
N PHE A 46 -8.46 -3.20 -44.40
CA PHE A 46 -8.37 -1.90 -45.07
C PHE A 46 -8.14 -0.74 -44.10
N GLY A 47 -8.76 -0.75 -42.93
CA GLY A 47 -8.63 0.29 -41.90
C GLY A 47 -7.22 0.38 -41.31
N SER A 48 -6.44 -0.69 -41.36
CA SER A 48 -5.06 -0.74 -40.83
C SER A 48 -3.99 -0.26 -41.82
N ILE A 49 -4.32 -0.05 -43.10
CA ILE A 49 -3.37 0.39 -44.13
C ILE A 49 -2.62 1.68 -43.74
N PRO A 50 -3.28 2.75 -43.23
CA PRO A 50 -2.60 3.99 -42.86
C PRO A 50 -1.56 3.82 -41.74
N SER A 51 -1.71 2.80 -40.90
CA SER A 51 -0.79 2.48 -39.79
C SER A 51 0.31 1.49 -40.19
N SER A 52 0.31 0.99 -41.44
CA SER A 52 1.26 0.00 -41.91
C SER A 52 2.56 0.61 -42.43
N SER A 53 3.69 -0.06 -42.17
CA SER A 53 5.02 0.38 -42.63
C SER A 53 5.19 0.31 -44.15
N ASN A 54 4.42 -0.54 -44.83
CA ASN A 54 4.40 -0.66 -46.29
C ASN A 54 2.95 -0.70 -46.78
N ALA A 55 2.44 0.49 -47.12
CA ALA A 55 1.05 0.67 -47.56
C ALA A 55 0.71 -0.15 -48.82
N THR A 56 1.66 -0.32 -49.74
CA THR A 56 1.45 -1.11 -50.96
C THR A 56 1.28 -2.59 -50.65
N LEU A 57 2.08 -3.14 -49.75
CA LEU A 57 1.96 -4.53 -49.32
C LEU A 57 0.67 -4.76 -48.51
N ALA A 58 0.36 -3.86 -47.57
CA ALA A 58 -0.86 -3.93 -46.77
C ALA A 58 -2.13 -3.85 -47.64
N PHE A 59 -2.14 -2.95 -48.63
CA PHE A 59 -3.22 -2.87 -49.60
C PHE A 59 -3.35 -4.16 -50.42
N ASN A 60 -2.24 -4.74 -50.88
CA ASN A 60 -2.26 -6.01 -51.60
C ASN A 60 -2.83 -7.15 -50.73
N HIS A 61 -2.50 -7.20 -49.43
CA HIS A 61 -3.04 -8.18 -48.50
C HIS A 61 -4.54 -7.98 -48.26
N ALA A 62 -4.98 -6.75 -47.98
CA ALA A 62 -6.39 -6.43 -47.79
C ALA A 62 -7.23 -6.72 -49.05
N ARG A 63 -6.72 -6.37 -50.23
CA ARG A 63 -7.33 -6.69 -51.52
C ARG A 63 -7.44 -8.21 -51.73
N ASN A 64 -6.36 -8.95 -51.50
CA ASN A 64 -6.38 -10.40 -51.70
C ASN A 64 -7.34 -11.09 -50.73
N LEU A 65 -7.43 -10.61 -49.49
CA LEU A 65 -8.41 -11.07 -48.51
C LEU A 65 -9.85 -10.79 -48.97
N ALA A 66 -10.13 -9.56 -49.42
CA ALA A 66 -11.46 -9.17 -49.92
C ALA A 66 -11.89 -10.00 -51.14
N VAL A 67 -10.97 -10.26 -52.07
CA VAL A 67 -11.21 -11.13 -53.23
C VAL A 67 -11.45 -12.57 -52.79
N GLY A 68 -10.67 -13.09 -51.84
CA GLY A 68 -10.81 -14.44 -51.31
C GLY A 68 -12.19 -14.66 -50.68
N ILE A 69 -12.63 -13.74 -49.82
CA ILE A 69 -13.94 -13.76 -49.18
C ILE A 69 -15.05 -13.59 -50.24
N GLY A 70 -14.90 -12.66 -51.18
CA GLY A 70 -15.86 -12.46 -52.27
C GLY A 70 -16.08 -13.70 -53.14
N ILE A 71 -15.03 -14.49 -53.41
CA ILE A 71 -15.15 -15.76 -54.13
C ILE A 71 -15.87 -16.81 -53.28
N GLN A 72 -15.58 -16.88 -51.97
CA GLN A 72 -16.23 -17.80 -51.05
C GLN A 72 -17.73 -17.51 -50.88
N ASN A 73 -18.15 -16.25 -51.07
CA ASN A 73 -19.56 -15.84 -50.93
C ASN A 73 -20.37 -16.03 -52.23
N PHE A 74 -19.73 -16.42 -53.34
CA PHE A 74 -20.41 -16.67 -54.61
C PHE A 74 -21.43 -17.84 -54.57
N PRO A 75 -21.10 -19.02 -54.01
CA PRO A 75 -22.08 -20.09 -53.79
C PRO A 75 -23.27 -19.65 -52.93
N GLU A 76 -23.06 -18.74 -51.98
CA GLU A 76 -24.13 -18.25 -51.09
C GLU A 76 -25.11 -17.34 -51.83
N GLY A 77 -24.62 -16.46 -52.71
CA GLY A 77 -25.45 -15.66 -53.60
C GLY A 77 -26.28 -16.52 -54.56
N LEU A 78 -25.68 -17.56 -55.13
CA LEU A 78 -26.37 -18.51 -56.01
C LEU A 78 -27.45 -19.32 -55.29
N ALA A 79 -27.23 -19.70 -54.03
CA ALA A 79 -28.21 -20.41 -53.21
C ALA A 79 -29.51 -19.62 -53.00
N ILE A 80 -29.48 -18.29 -53.17
CA ILE A 80 -30.66 -17.42 -53.13
C ILE A 80 -31.19 -17.15 -54.54
N SER A 81 -30.31 -16.87 -55.50
CA SER A 81 -30.71 -16.53 -56.87
C SER A 81 -31.34 -17.70 -57.63
N LEU A 82 -30.86 -18.94 -57.46
CA LEU A 82 -31.36 -20.10 -58.20
C LEU A 82 -32.81 -20.49 -57.85
N PRO A 83 -33.19 -20.59 -56.55
CA PRO A 83 -34.59 -20.84 -56.19
C PRO A 83 -35.54 -19.72 -56.64
N LEU A 84 -35.14 -18.45 -56.50
CA LEU A 84 -35.96 -17.31 -56.94
C LEU A 84 -36.23 -17.37 -58.46
N ARG A 85 -35.25 -17.82 -59.25
CA ARG A 85 -35.41 -18.05 -60.68
C ARG A 85 -36.38 -19.20 -60.96
N SER A 86 -36.33 -20.30 -60.20
CA SER A 86 -37.29 -21.40 -60.36
C SER A 86 -38.72 -21.02 -60.01
N PHE A 87 -38.93 -20.01 -59.15
CA PHE A 87 -40.23 -19.43 -58.83
C PHE A 87 -40.71 -18.36 -59.84
N GLY A 88 -40.10 -18.28 -61.03
CA GLY A 88 -40.57 -17.42 -62.12
C GLY A 88 -40.09 -15.97 -62.06
N ILE A 89 -39.16 -15.62 -61.16
CA ILE A 89 -38.55 -14.28 -61.13
C ILE A 89 -37.55 -14.16 -62.31
N GLY A 90 -37.52 -12.99 -62.95
CA GLY A 90 -36.57 -12.69 -64.04
C GLY A 90 -35.11 -12.88 -63.59
N SER A 91 -34.25 -13.46 -64.45
CA SER A 91 -32.85 -13.78 -64.13
C SER A 91 -32.10 -12.61 -63.50
N PHE A 92 -32.28 -11.41 -64.04
CA PHE A 92 -31.64 -10.20 -63.55
C PHE A 92 -32.11 -9.85 -62.13
N ARG A 93 -33.41 -9.94 -61.83
CA ARG A 93 -33.95 -9.65 -60.49
C ARG A 93 -33.52 -10.70 -59.46
N ALA A 94 -33.53 -11.97 -59.83
CA ALA A 94 -33.08 -13.06 -58.97
C ALA A 94 -31.57 -12.95 -58.65
N PHE A 95 -30.76 -12.55 -59.63
CA PHE A 95 -29.34 -12.22 -59.44
C PHE A 95 -29.15 -11.05 -58.45
N TRP A 96 -29.87 -9.94 -58.64
CA TRP A 96 -29.80 -8.81 -57.72
C TRP A 96 -30.20 -9.15 -56.28
N TYR A 97 -31.21 -9.99 -56.07
CA TYR A 97 -31.57 -10.45 -54.73
C TYR A 97 -30.48 -11.32 -54.08
N GLY A 98 -29.70 -12.07 -54.87
CA GLY A 98 -28.54 -12.82 -54.36
C GLY A 98 -27.35 -11.91 -54.01
N GLN A 99 -27.17 -10.79 -54.71
CA GLN A 99 -26.15 -9.80 -54.36
C GLN A 99 -26.54 -9.01 -53.11
N LEU A 100 -27.82 -8.67 -52.96
CA LEU A 100 -28.33 -7.92 -51.80
C LEU A 100 -28.16 -8.67 -50.47
N SER A 101 -27.98 -9.99 -50.48
CA SER A 101 -27.68 -10.72 -49.25
C SER A 101 -26.28 -10.46 -48.70
N GLY A 102 -25.32 -10.04 -49.55
CA GLY A 102 -23.97 -9.64 -49.14
C GLY A 102 -23.88 -8.19 -48.62
N LEU A 103 -24.98 -7.43 -48.63
CA LEU A 103 -24.97 -6.03 -48.16
C LEU A 103 -24.55 -5.90 -46.69
N VAL A 104 -24.85 -6.92 -45.87
CA VAL A 104 -24.47 -6.97 -44.45
C VAL A 104 -22.94 -6.99 -44.28
N GLU A 105 -22.20 -7.63 -45.19
CA GLU A 105 -20.73 -7.67 -45.16
C GLU A 105 -20.14 -6.29 -45.43
N VAL A 106 -20.72 -5.52 -46.37
CA VAL A 106 -20.27 -4.16 -46.67
C VAL A 106 -20.46 -3.25 -45.46
N LEU A 107 -21.62 -3.33 -44.81
CA LEU A 107 -21.90 -2.55 -43.59
C LEU A 107 -20.96 -2.95 -42.44
N ALA A 108 -20.72 -4.25 -42.25
CA ALA A 108 -19.79 -4.74 -41.25
C ALA A 108 -18.34 -4.31 -41.56
N GLY A 109 -17.95 -4.25 -42.83
CA GLY A 109 -16.66 -3.73 -43.25
C GLY A 109 -16.47 -2.25 -42.94
N VAL A 110 -17.48 -1.42 -43.16
CA VAL A 110 -17.44 0.00 -42.75
C VAL A 110 -17.29 0.13 -41.23
N ILE A 111 -18.02 -0.67 -40.46
CA ILE A 111 -17.87 -0.71 -38.99
C ILE A 111 -16.44 -1.13 -38.60
N GLY A 112 -15.86 -2.11 -39.29
CA GLY A 112 -14.48 -2.54 -39.08
C GLY A 112 -13.46 -1.44 -39.32
N VAL A 113 -13.62 -0.64 -40.39
CA VAL A 113 -12.76 0.52 -40.65
C VAL A 113 -12.89 1.57 -39.55
N CYS A 114 -14.12 1.93 -39.16
CA CYS A 114 -14.37 2.89 -38.07
C CYS A 114 -13.77 2.42 -36.74
N PHE A 115 -13.84 1.11 -36.46
CA PHE A 115 -13.26 0.52 -35.26
C PHE A 115 -11.74 0.68 -35.22
N VAL A 116 -11.04 0.42 -36.34
CA VAL A 116 -9.58 0.60 -36.41
C VAL A 116 -9.19 2.07 -36.22
N GLN A 117 -9.95 3.00 -36.81
CA GLN A 117 -9.71 4.43 -36.63
C GLN A 117 -9.88 4.87 -35.17
N LEU A 118 -10.92 4.38 -34.50
CA LEU A 118 -11.14 4.64 -33.08
C LEU A 118 -10.03 4.04 -32.22
N ALA A 119 -9.61 2.80 -32.49
CA ALA A 119 -8.52 2.15 -31.77
C ALA A 119 -7.19 2.91 -31.90
N ASN A 120 -6.86 3.36 -33.11
CA ASN A 120 -5.66 4.17 -33.35
C ASN A 120 -5.71 5.53 -32.63
N CYS A 121 -6.90 6.11 -32.45
CA CYS A 121 -7.09 7.34 -31.68
C CYS A 121 -6.91 7.11 -30.17
N LEU A 122 -7.35 5.97 -29.65
CA LEU A 122 -7.26 5.64 -28.22
C LEU A 122 -5.87 5.14 -27.79
N LEU A 123 -5.12 4.51 -28.70
CA LEU A 123 -3.83 3.89 -28.40
C LEU A 123 -2.81 4.83 -27.74
N PRO A 124 -2.61 6.09 -28.20
CA PRO A 124 -1.67 7.01 -27.56
C PRO A 124 -2.04 7.35 -26.11
N PHE A 125 -3.33 7.46 -25.80
CA PHE A 125 -3.79 7.73 -24.43
C PHE A 125 -3.54 6.53 -23.51
N ALA A 126 -3.78 5.32 -24.00
CA ALA A 126 -3.47 4.09 -23.26
C ALA A 126 -1.97 3.96 -22.98
N LEU A 127 -1.12 4.24 -23.98
CA LEU A 127 0.34 4.23 -23.82
C LEU A 127 0.83 5.32 -22.87
N SER A 128 0.26 6.52 -22.96
CA SER A 128 0.58 7.64 -22.05
C SER A 128 0.20 7.31 -20.60
N PHE A 129 -0.99 6.74 -20.40
CA PHE A 129 -1.43 6.28 -19.07
C PHE A 129 -0.49 5.21 -18.52
N ALA A 130 -0.12 4.21 -19.33
CA ALA A 130 0.82 3.17 -18.92
C ALA A 130 2.21 3.75 -18.59
N ALA A 131 2.71 4.70 -19.39
CA ALA A 131 3.98 5.38 -19.12
C ALA A 131 3.92 6.19 -17.81
N GLY A 132 2.82 6.91 -17.56
CA GLY A 132 2.60 7.63 -16.30
C GLY A 132 2.55 6.70 -15.09
N ALA A 133 1.86 5.56 -15.20
CA ALA A 133 1.83 4.54 -14.15
C ALA A 133 3.22 3.96 -13.87
N MET A 134 3.99 3.65 -14.93
CA MET A 134 5.38 3.19 -14.79
C MET A 134 6.28 4.26 -14.14
N LEU A 135 6.11 5.54 -14.48
CA LEU A 135 6.84 6.63 -13.82
C LEU A 135 6.46 6.75 -12.35
N PHE A 136 5.18 6.67 -12.00
CA PHE A 136 4.73 6.72 -10.61
C PHE A 136 5.35 5.60 -9.77
N VAL A 137 5.36 4.37 -10.30
CA VAL A 137 6.02 3.21 -9.65
C VAL A 137 7.52 3.47 -9.48
N VAL A 138 8.21 3.97 -10.52
CA VAL A 138 9.63 4.30 -10.43
C VAL A 138 9.89 5.36 -9.35
N PHE A 139 9.11 6.43 -9.30
CA PHE A 139 9.30 7.51 -8.32
C PHE A 139 8.95 7.11 -6.89
N ASN A 140 7.94 6.25 -6.68
CA ASN A 140 7.49 5.88 -5.34
C ASN A 140 8.12 4.60 -4.80
N GLU A 141 8.53 3.66 -5.65
CA GLU A 141 9.09 2.39 -5.22
C GLU A 141 10.60 2.33 -5.47
N ILE A 142 11.05 2.66 -6.69
CA ILE A 142 12.45 2.41 -7.10
C ILE A 142 13.42 3.52 -6.67
N ILE A 143 13.07 4.80 -6.84
CA ILE A 143 13.98 5.91 -6.47
C ILE A 143 14.27 5.95 -4.96
N PRO A 144 13.29 5.74 -4.06
CA PRO A 144 13.57 5.62 -2.63
C PRO A 144 14.50 4.45 -2.31
N GLU A 145 14.38 3.34 -3.04
CA GLU A 145 15.20 2.14 -2.86
C GLU A 145 16.67 2.33 -3.30
N ILE A 146 16.92 3.20 -4.29
CA ILE A 146 18.27 3.48 -4.81
C ILE A 146 19.00 4.57 -4.02
N THR A 147 18.30 5.39 -3.23
CA THR A 147 18.93 6.49 -2.46
C THR A 147 19.65 5.91 -1.22
N PRO A 148 21.00 5.87 -1.15
CA PRO A 148 21.75 5.26 -0.05
C PRO A 148 21.80 6.14 1.21
N GLN A 149 20.81 7.01 1.40
CA GLN A 149 20.57 7.73 2.64
C GLN A 149 19.15 7.40 3.11
N ASN A 150 18.92 6.13 3.45
CA ASN A 150 17.88 5.74 4.38
C ASN A 150 18.15 6.45 5.70
N ARG A 151 17.63 7.67 5.84
CA ARG A 151 17.62 8.42 7.10
C ARG A 151 16.60 7.75 7.99
N THR A 152 17.03 6.66 8.58
CA THR A 152 16.31 5.97 9.63
C THR A 152 16.33 6.86 10.86
N MET A 153 15.32 7.74 10.95
CA MET A 153 15.11 8.59 12.12
C MET A 153 14.81 7.69 13.30
N SER A 154 15.61 7.79 14.35
CA SER A 154 15.42 7.00 15.54
C SER A 154 15.00 7.85 16.72
N SER A 155 13.87 7.48 17.33
CA SER A 155 13.37 8.04 18.58
C SER A 155 13.60 7.00 19.67
N TRP A 156 14.19 7.42 20.80
CA TRP A 156 14.90 6.49 21.68
C TRP A 156 14.35 6.39 23.09
N CYS A 157 14.18 5.15 23.57
CA CYS A 157 14.32 4.81 24.98
C CYS A 157 15.74 4.28 25.23
N VAL A 158 16.57 5.05 25.94
CA VAL A 158 18.00 4.76 26.13
C VAL A 158 18.33 4.32 27.56
N ILE A 159 17.52 4.73 28.55
CA ILE A 159 17.84 4.59 29.97
C ILE A 159 16.90 3.58 30.61
N ASP A 160 17.42 2.64 31.41
CA ASP A 160 16.60 1.75 32.23
C ASP A 160 16.00 2.52 33.41
N THR A 161 14.98 3.32 33.12
CA THR A 161 14.29 4.09 34.15
C THR A 161 13.37 3.22 35.01
N GLU A 162 12.91 2.08 34.48
CA GLU A 162 11.95 1.20 35.12
C GLU A 162 12.53 0.44 36.31
N SER A 163 13.77 -0.04 36.20
CA SER A 163 14.51 -0.62 37.34
C SER A 163 14.70 0.40 38.46
N ILE A 164 15.07 1.64 38.11
CA ILE A 164 15.29 2.72 39.09
C ILE A 164 13.99 3.10 39.80
N TYR A 165 12.88 3.30 39.07
CA TYR A 165 11.58 3.55 39.69
C TYR A 165 11.20 2.42 40.66
N THR A 166 11.46 1.17 40.28
CA THR A 166 11.15 0.01 41.13
C THR A 166 11.96 0.03 42.43
N GLU A 167 13.26 0.33 42.35
CA GLU A 167 14.13 0.44 43.52
C GLU A 167 13.76 1.64 44.41
N CYS A 168 13.55 2.82 43.81
CA CYS A 168 13.17 4.03 44.53
C CYS A 168 11.84 3.85 45.28
N LEU A 169 10.83 3.23 44.64
CA LEU A 169 9.55 2.96 45.28
C LEU A 169 9.67 1.90 46.37
N GLN A 170 10.54 0.91 46.21
CA GLN A 170 10.85 -0.05 47.26
C GLN A 170 11.53 0.63 48.46
N ILE A 171 12.47 1.56 48.23
CA ILE A 171 13.09 2.39 49.28
C ILE A 171 12.03 3.23 50.01
N LEU A 172 11.10 3.84 49.28
CA LEU A 172 10.01 4.64 49.85
C LEU A 172 9.07 3.78 50.71
N CYS A 173 8.81 2.53 50.33
CA CYS A 173 7.92 1.62 51.04
C CYS A 173 8.57 0.92 52.24
N ALA A 174 9.90 0.74 52.23
CA ALA A 174 10.64 -0.01 53.25
C ALA A 174 10.44 0.50 54.70
N PRO A 175 10.42 1.82 54.98
CA PRO A 175 10.15 2.36 56.33
C PRO A 175 8.77 1.95 56.90
N TYR A 176 7.82 1.62 56.02
CA TYR A 176 6.47 1.20 56.40
C TYR A 176 6.32 -0.33 56.49
N GLY A 177 7.41 -1.09 56.31
CA GLY A 177 7.40 -2.55 56.28
C GLY A 177 6.60 -3.13 55.11
N LYS A 178 6.47 -2.36 54.00
CA LYS A 178 5.74 -2.76 52.80
C LYS A 178 6.70 -3.09 51.67
N ASN A 179 6.32 -4.07 50.85
CA ASN A 179 7.07 -4.45 49.65
C ASN A 179 6.32 -3.97 48.41
N PHE A 180 7.06 -3.40 47.48
CA PHE A 180 6.53 -2.98 46.19
C PHE A 180 6.36 -4.21 45.28
N SER A 181 5.12 -4.65 45.09
CA SER A 181 4.81 -5.85 44.32
C SER A 181 4.78 -5.57 42.81
N THR A 182 5.13 -6.58 42.01
CA THR A 182 5.00 -6.54 40.54
C THR A 182 3.56 -6.24 40.10
N GLU A 183 2.56 -6.74 40.84
CA GLU A 183 1.15 -6.44 40.57
C GLU A 183 0.83 -4.95 40.70
N THR A 184 1.36 -4.29 41.74
CA THR A 184 1.18 -2.84 41.92
C THR A 184 1.91 -2.07 40.84
N LYS A 185 3.13 -2.51 40.47
CA LYS A 185 3.89 -1.94 39.35
C LYS A 185 3.07 -1.96 38.06
N LEU A 186 2.49 -3.10 37.69
CA LEU A 186 1.69 -3.25 36.46
C LEU A 186 0.48 -2.31 36.44
N GLN A 187 -0.16 -2.06 37.59
CA GLN A 187 -1.29 -1.12 37.69
C GLN A 187 -0.86 0.35 37.55
N MET A 188 0.37 0.68 37.94
CA MET A 188 0.94 2.02 37.86
C MET A 188 1.45 2.38 36.45
N MET A 189 1.78 1.38 35.63
CA MET A 189 2.37 1.63 34.32
C MET A 189 1.47 2.48 33.41
N GLY A 190 2.06 3.46 32.74
CA GLY A 190 1.37 4.36 31.84
C GLY A 190 0.41 5.35 32.53
N LYS A 191 0.43 5.45 33.86
CA LYS A 191 -0.32 6.44 34.64
C LYS A 191 0.51 7.68 34.91
N SER A 192 -0.17 8.80 35.21
CA SER A 192 0.53 9.99 35.72
C SER A 192 1.17 9.72 37.09
N SER A 193 2.20 10.48 37.48
CA SER A 193 2.88 10.30 38.77
C SER A 193 1.92 10.38 39.96
N LEU A 194 0.89 11.23 39.87
CA LEU A 194 -0.14 11.36 40.91
C LEU A 194 -1.03 10.11 40.99
N GLU A 195 -1.57 9.65 39.86
CA GLU A 195 -2.40 8.43 39.82
C GLU A 195 -1.60 7.19 40.27
N ALA A 196 -0.34 7.09 39.83
CA ALA A 196 0.56 6.02 40.23
C ALA A 196 0.79 6.04 41.75
N GLY A 197 1.01 7.22 42.34
CA GLY A 197 1.11 7.40 43.78
C GLY A 197 -0.15 6.98 44.53
N GLN A 198 -1.33 7.37 44.04
CA GLN A 198 -2.62 6.98 44.63
C GLN A 198 -2.83 5.47 44.58
N ILE A 199 -2.43 4.79 43.51
CA ILE A 199 -2.48 3.33 43.38
C ILE A 199 -1.56 2.69 44.42
N LEU A 200 -0.32 3.16 44.55
CA LEU A 200 0.64 2.65 45.52
C LEU A 200 0.15 2.81 46.96
N ILE A 201 -0.28 4.02 47.33
CA ILE A 201 -0.80 4.35 48.66
C ILE A 201 -2.00 3.45 48.99
N ARG A 202 -2.94 3.32 48.06
CA ARG A 202 -4.14 2.48 48.23
C ARG A 202 -3.80 1.00 48.38
N ASN A 203 -2.97 0.46 47.50
CA ASN A 203 -2.67 -0.98 47.49
C ASN A 203 -1.85 -1.41 48.70
N LEU A 204 -0.90 -0.58 49.13
CA LEU A 204 -0.03 -0.89 50.26
C LEU A 204 -0.55 -0.36 51.60
N ASN A 205 -1.65 0.39 51.60
CA ASN A 205 -2.20 1.12 52.74
C ASN A 205 -1.13 1.98 53.44
N LEU A 206 -0.43 2.81 52.66
CA LEU A 206 0.63 3.68 53.18
C LEU A 206 0.01 4.85 53.97
N PRO A 207 0.51 5.17 55.17
CA PRO A 207 0.03 6.30 55.96
C PRO A 207 0.70 7.59 55.49
N MET A 208 0.45 7.99 54.25
CA MET A 208 0.93 9.25 53.66
C MET A 208 -0.10 9.86 52.71
N THR A 209 -0.02 11.17 52.52
CA THR A 209 -0.84 11.90 51.54
C THR A 209 -0.23 11.85 50.13
N ASP A 210 -1.02 12.21 49.13
CA ASP A 210 -0.55 12.34 47.74
C ASP A 210 0.61 13.36 47.63
N GLU A 211 0.54 14.48 48.36
CA GLU A 211 1.59 15.52 48.38
C GLU A 211 2.88 15.01 49.04
N GLU A 212 2.76 14.29 50.15
CA GLU A 212 3.91 13.67 50.82
C GLU A 212 4.57 12.61 49.94
N PHE A 213 3.78 11.81 49.22
CA PHE A 213 4.29 10.83 48.28
C PHE A 213 5.09 11.51 47.16
N LEU A 214 4.52 12.54 46.52
CA LEU A 214 5.19 13.25 45.43
C LEU A 214 6.51 13.88 45.91
N THR A 215 6.52 14.50 47.09
CA THR A 215 7.72 15.12 47.65
C THR A 215 8.80 14.07 47.94
N LYS A 216 8.47 13.03 48.72
CA LYS A 216 9.43 11.99 49.10
C LYS A 216 9.94 11.19 47.91
N SER A 217 9.07 10.86 46.97
CA SER A 217 9.49 10.12 45.77
C SER A 217 10.42 10.98 44.91
N ASN A 218 10.14 12.28 44.76
CA ASN A 218 11.00 13.18 44.02
C ASN A 218 12.40 13.32 44.64
N ASP A 219 12.51 13.42 45.96
CA ASP A 219 13.81 13.47 46.64
C ASP A 219 14.65 12.20 46.35
N ILE A 220 14.03 11.02 46.44
CA ILE A 220 14.69 9.75 46.14
C ILE A 220 15.07 9.67 44.65
N TYR A 221 14.20 10.14 43.75
CA TYR A 221 14.47 10.17 42.31
C TYR A 221 15.65 11.10 41.97
N GLN A 222 15.77 12.25 42.63
CA GLN A 222 16.87 13.19 42.42
C GLN A 222 18.23 12.58 42.80
N GLU A 223 18.27 11.72 43.81
CA GLU A 223 19.49 11.01 44.20
C GLU A 223 19.80 9.84 43.26
N ALA A 224 18.79 9.10 42.79
CA ALA A 224 18.99 7.86 42.04
C ALA A 224 19.19 8.04 40.52
N PHE A 225 18.49 8.98 39.89
CA PHE A 225 18.54 9.15 38.43
C PHE A 225 19.91 9.57 37.87
N PRO A 226 20.74 10.37 38.57
CA PRO A 226 22.09 10.67 38.07
C PRO A 226 22.98 9.44 37.87
N SER A 227 22.74 8.34 38.60
CA SER A 227 23.44 7.06 38.44
C SER A 227 22.74 6.08 37.49
N ALA A 228 21.74 6.52 36.74
CA ALA A 228 21.00 5.65 35.82
C ALA A 228 21.92 5.07 34.74
N GLU A 229 21.85 3.77 34.50
CA GLU A 229 22.58 3.12 33.41
C GLU A 229 21.79 3.12 32.11
N LEU A 230 22.53 3.10 30.99
CA LEU A 230 21.94 2.94 29.66
C LEU A 230 21.56 1.47 29.45
N LEU A 231 20.55 1.22 28.63
CA LEU A 231 20.19 -0.14 28.23
C LEU A 231 21.39 -0.83 27.55
N PRO A 232 21.59 -2.14 27.77
CA PRO A 232 22.71 -2.86 27.17
C PRO A 232 22.71 -2.74 25.64
N GLY A 233 23.78 -2.16 25.09
CA GLY A 233 23.97 -1.90 23.65
C GLY A 233 23.54 -0.51 23.18
N ALA A 234 22.89 0.29 24.02
CA ALA A 234 22.40 1.62 23.62
C ALA A 234 23.55 2.57 23.27
N GLU A 235 24.58 2.66 24.11
CA GLU A 235 25.74 3.52 23.84
C GLU A 235 26.43 3.15 22.52
N ARG A 236 26.71 1.86 22.30
CA ARG A 236 27.30 1.35 21.05
C ARG A 236 26.48 1.79 19.84
N LEU A 237 25.16 1.60 19.91
CA LEU A 237 24.27 1.92 18.82
C LEU A 237 24.19 3.43 18.54
N ILE A 238 24.08 4.27 19.58
CA ILE A 238 24.02 5.72 19.43
C ILE A 238 25.33 6.27 18.82
N GLN A 239 26.48 5.80 19.34
CA GLN A 239 27.78 6.21 18.80
C GLN A 239 27.97 5.78 17.35
N HIS A 240 27.54 4.56 17.01
CA HIS A 240 27.58 4.04 15.63
C HIS A 240 26.73 4.86 14.66
N LEU A 241 25.52 5.22 15.07
CA LEU A 241 24.63 6.03 14.24
C LEU A 241 25.15 7.46 14.08
N ALA A 242 25.70 8.04 15.16
CA ALA A 242 26.33 9.34 15.11
C ALA A 242 27.57 9.36 14.19
N SER A 243 28.44 8.33 14.25
CA SER A 243 29.64 8.26 13.39
C SER A 243 29.29 8.17 11.90
N HIS A 244 28.12 7.61 11.59
CA HIS A 244 27.58 7.51 10.23
C HIS A 244 26.66 8.68 9.84
N ASN A 245 26.58 9.73 10.66
CA ASN A 245 25.72 10.91 10.44
C ASN A 245 24.24 10.55 10.25
N ILE A 246 23.77 9.52 10.95
CA ILE A 246 22.35 9.16 11.00
C ILE A 246 21.64 10.10 11.99
N PRO A 247 20.62 10.86 11.55
CA PRO A 247 19.91 11.78 12.44
C PRO A 247 19.14 11.02 13.54
N MET A 248 19.26 11.50 14.77
CA MET A 248 18.59 10.94 15.95
C MET A 248 17.86 12.03 16.73
N ALA A 249 16.71 11.69 17.32
CA ALA A 249 15.90 12.59 18.13
C ALA A 249 15.38 11.86 19.37
N ILE A 250 14.89 12.59 20.36
CA ILE A 250 14.28 11.98 21.54
C ILE A 250 12.84 12.43 21.64
N GLY A 251 11.91 11.47 21.67
CA GLY A 251 10.52 11.69 22.03
C GLY A 251 10.19 11.04 23.37
N THR A 252 10.24 11.82 24.45
CA THR A 252 10.06 11.30 25.82
C THR A 252 8.69 11.62 26.41
N GLY A 253 8.19 10.69 27.24
CA GLY A 253 7.02 10.88 28.10
C GLY A 253 7.31 11.70 29.37
N SER A 254 8.54 12.19 29.55
CA SER A 254 8.95 13.00 30.71
C SER A 254 8.86 14.50 30.41
N SER A 255 8.73 15.32 31.45
CA SER A 255 8.97 16.77 31.37
C SER A 255 10.44 17.06 31.09
N HIS A 256 10.74 18.27 30.63
CA HIS A 256 12.10 18.71 30.34
C HIS A 256 13.02 18.60 31.57
N GLU A 257 12.53 18.98 32.75
CA GLU A 257 13.28 18.87 34.01
C GLU A 257 13.65 17.42 34.34
N LEU A 258 12.69 16.50 34.27
CA LEU A 258 12.92 15.07 34.51
C LEU A 258 13.84 14.46 33.46
N PHE A 259 13.72 14.89 32.20
CA PHE A 259 14.62 14.47 31.14
C PHE A 259 16.08 14.86 31.45
N LEU A 260 16.33 16.11 31.86
CA LEU A 260 17.68 16.57 32.23
C LEU A 260 18.24 15.82 33.45
N LEU A 261 17.39 15.50 34.42
CA LEU A 261 17.78 14.72 35.59
C LEU A 261 18.21 13.30 35.19
N LYS A 262 17.37 12.59 34.42
CA LYS A 262 17.62 11.22 33.93
C LYS A 262 18.86 11.11 33.07
N THR A 263 19.13 12.14 32.26
CA THR A 263 20.26 12.17 31.32
C THR A 263 21.52 12.82 31.89
N SER A 264 21.49 13.26 33.16
CA SER A 264 22.56 14.04 33.76
C SER A 264 23.90 13.30 33.83
N GLY A 265 23.89 11.97 33.99
CA GLY A 265 25.09 11.12 33.96
C GLY A 265 25.65 10.87 32.54
N HIS A 266 24.88 11.18 31.49
CA HIS A 266 25.18 10.79 30.10
C HIS A 266 25.16 11.98 29.12
N ARG A 267 25.36 13.20 29.63
CA ARG A 267 25.18 14.45 28.86
C ARG A 267 25.86 14.46 27.50
N GLU A 268 27.09 13.95 27.40
CA GLU A 268 27.84 13.94 26.14
C GLU A 268 27.19 13.05 25.08
N LEU A 269 26.64 11.90 25.48
CA LEU A 269 25.90 11.01 24.58
C LEU A 269 24.58 11.67 24.14
N PHE A 270 23.88 12.32 25.08
CA PHE A 270 22.58 12.94 24.80
C PHE A 270 22.66 14.23 23.95
N LYS A 271 23.84 14.83 23.79
CA LYS A 271 24.06 15.92 22.81
C LYS A 271 23.99 15.46 21.35
N LEU A 272 24.07 14.15 21.10
CA LEU A 272 23.99 13.58 19.75
C LEU A 272 22.55 13.55 19.20
N PHE A 273 21.55 13.86 20.03
CA PHE A 273 20.14 13.91 19.63
C PHE A 273 19.70 15.35 19.38
N ASP A 274 19.09 15.58 18.22
CA ASP A 274 18.48 16.85 17.85
C ASP A 274 17.36 16.61 16.82
N PRO A 275 16.08 16.85 17.17
CA PRO A 275 15.57 17.52 18.39
C PRO A 275 15.34 16.60 19.60
N VAL A 276 15.16 17.22 20.78
CA VAL A 276 14.62 16.57 21.99
C VAL A 276 13.23 17.15 22.29
N ILE A 277 12.20 16.29 22.28
CA ILE A 277 10.81 16.62 22.51
C ILE A 277 10.32 15.95 23.81
N CYS A 278 9.89 16.78 24.76
CA CYS A 278 9.35 16.38 26.06
C CYS A 278 7.84 16.64 26.11
N THR A 279 7.13 16.05 27.08
CA THR A 279 5.65 16.17 27.16
C THR A 279 5.14 17.56 27.50
N ASP A 280 5.99 18.40 28.08
CA ASP A 280 5.72 19.80 28.41
C ASP A 280 6.02 20.77 27.25
N ALA A 281 6.43 20.26 26.08
CA ALA A 281 6.57 21.07 24.88
C ALA A 281 5.18 21.49 24.34
N ASN A 282 5.07 22.76 23.93
CA ASN A 282 3.80 23.36 23.45
C ASN A 282 3.11 22.61 22.29
N GLU A 283 3.87 21.82 21.53
CA GLU A 283 3.36 21.06 20.38
C GLU A 283 2.66 19.77 20.80
N ILE A 284 2.90 19.28 22.01
CA ILE A 284 2.32 18.03 22.51
C ILE A 284 0.95 18.33 23.06
N ARG A 285 -0.10 17.86 22.36
CA ARG A 285 -1.49 17.98 22.82
C ARG A 285 -1.89 16.76 23.62
N LEU A 286 -1.49 15.59 23.15
CA LEU A 286 -1.76 14.31 23.77
C LEU A 286 -0.47 13.53 23.99
N THR A 287 -0.40 12.79 25.10
CA THR A 287 0.76 11.96 25.44
C THR A 287 0.58 10.55 24.87
N LYS A 288 1.67 9.76 24.87
CA LYS A 288 1.65 8.35 24.46
C LYS A 288 0.48 7.63 25.16
N PRO A 289 -0.41 6.93 24.44
CA PRO A 289 -0.19 6.27 23.16
C PRO A 289 -0.49 7.10 21.90
N GLU A 290 -0.78 8.40 22.03
CA GLU A 290 -0.99 9.26 20.85
C GLU A 290 0.35 9.58 20.15
N PRO A 291 0.33 9.78 18.82
CA PRO A 291 1.55 9.86 18.01
C PRO A 291 2.28 11.21 18.11
N ASP A 292 1.68 12.21 18.76
CA ASP A 292 2.11 13.61 18.80
C ASP A 292 3.62 13.77 19.04
N VAL A 293 4.18 13.06 20.02
CA VAL A 293 5.61 13.18 20.37
C VAL A 293 6.54 12.73 19.25
N PHE A 294 6.19 11.67 18.53
CA PHE A 294 7.01 11.18 17.42
C PHE A 294 6.83 12.04 16.17
N LEU A 295 5.61 12.51 15.91
CA LEU A 295 5.33 13.44 14.82
C LEU A 295 6.05 14.77 15.03
N ALA A 296 6.04 15.31 16.25
CA ALA A 296 6.78 16.53 16.60
C ALA A 296 8.30 16.34 16.44
N CYS A 297 8.84 15.17 16.82
CA CYS A 297 10.24 14.87 16.55
C CYS A 297 10.51 14.90 15.03
N ALA A 298 9.68 14.24 14.23
CA ALA A 298 9.85 14.13 12.77
C ALA A 298 9.78 15.49 12.07
N GLU A 299 8.85 16.35 12.50
CA GLU A 299 8.68 17.70 11.97
C GLU A 299 9.89 18.59 12.26
N LYS A 300 10.45 18.48 13.47
CA LYS A 300 11.57 19.32 13.94
C LYS A 300 12.95 18.81 13.59
N PHE A 301 13.06 17.65 12.92
CA PHE A 301 14.35 17.21 12.41
C PHE A 301 14.96 18.28 11.49
N PRO A 302 16.28 18.53 11.59
CA PRO A 302 16.97 19.43 10.66
C PRO A 302 16.77 19.07 9.18
N SER A 303 16.45 17.81 8.90
CA SER A 303 15.95 17.35 7.62
C SER A 303 14.76 16.41 7.84
N PRO A 304 13.52 16.91 7.74
CA PRO A 304 12.32 16.11 7.95
C PRO A 304 12.29 14.90 7.00
N PRO A 305 11.81 13.73 7.47
CA PRO A 305 11.69 12.54 6.64
C PRO A 305 10.65 12.73 5.53
N LEU A 306 10.85 12.08 4.37
CA LEU A 306 9.89 12.14 3.26
C LEU A 306 8.64 11.32 3.55
N SER A 307 8.78 10.27 4.37
CA SER A 307 7.70 9.42 4.85
C SER A 307 7.98 8.96 6.27
N MET A 308 6.95 8.85 7.11
CA MET A 308 7.08 8.32 8.48
C MET A 308 7.57 6.87 8.49
N SER A 309 7.35 6.11 7.42
CA SER A 309 7.85 4.74 7.27
C SER A 309 9.39 4.65 7.19
N GLN A 310 10.07 5.78 6.98
CA GLN A 310 11.52 5.89 7.06
C GLN A 310 12.00 6.07 8.49
N CYS A 311 11.13 6.33 9.47
CA CYS A 311 11.52 6.44 10.88
C CYS A 311 11.48 5.07 11.56
N LEU A 312 12.46 4.80 12.42
CA LEU A 312 12.58 3.61 13.27
C LEU A 312 12.63 4.01 14.75
N VAL A 313 11.54 3.84 15.45
CA VAL A 313 11.44 4.10 16.88
C VAL A 313 12.04 2.92 17.68
N PHE A 314 12.77 3.21 18.75
CA PHE A 314 13.18 2.25 19.77
C PHE A 314 12.39 2.53 21.05
N GLU A 315 11.60 1.55 21.49
CA GLU A 315 10.68 1.70 22.62
C GLU A 315 10.70 0.49 23.54
N ASP A 316 10.43 0.70 24.81
CA ASP A 316 10.36 -0.36 25.83
C ASP A 316 8.94 -0.57 26.35
N GLY A 317 8.07 0.44 26.26
CA GLY A 317 6.71 0.40 26.78
C GLY A 317 5.62 0.26 25.71
N GLU A 318 4.48 -0.32 26.08
CA GLU A 318 3.33 -0.49 25.17
C GLU A 318 2.83 0.83 24.59
N ASN A 319 2.71 1.87 25.41
CA ASN A 319 2.19 3.17 24.97
C ASN A 319 3.11 3.79 23.91
N GLY A 320 4.42 3.61 24.05
CA GLY A 320 5.38 4.05 23.05
C GLY A 320 5.27 3.29 21.74
N VAL A 321 5.15 1.97 21.80
CA VAL A 321 4.95 1.14 20.59
C VAL A 321 3.65 1.54 19.87
N ARG A 322 2.54 1.71 20.61
CA ARG A 322 1.26 2.14 20.03
C ARG A 322 1.38 3.52 19.38
N ALA A 323 2.06 4.47 20.03
CA ALA A 323 2.29 5.80 19.48
C ALA A 323 3.15 5.78 18.22
N ALA A 324 4.18 4.93 18.15
CA ALA A 324 5.03 4.79 16.96
C ALA A 324 4.25 4.21 15.78
N ILE A 325 3.43 3.18 16.04
CA ILE A 325 2.55 2.57 15.04
C ILE A 325 1.51 3.59 14.55
N ALA A 326 0.89 4.34 15.46
CA ALA A 326 -0.08 5.39 15.13
C ALA A 326 0.55 6.52 14.29
N ALA A 327 1.85 6.80 14.50
CA ALA A 327 2.61 7.75 13.70
C ALA A 327 3.00 7.21 12.31
N GLY A 328 2.77 5.93 12.02
CA GLY A 328 3.17 5.28 10.78
C GLY A 328 4.67 4.98 10.69
N MET A 329 5.35 4.87 11.83
CA MET A 329 6.78 4.59 11.92
C MET A 329 7.06 3.10 12.17
N LYS A 330 8.25 2.63 11.77
CA LYS A 330 8.75 1.31 12.21
C LYS A 330 9.11 1.38 13.69
N VAL A 331 9.02 0.26 14.40
CA VAL A 331 9.33 0.24 15.84
C VAL A 331 10.03 -1.05 16.26
N VAL A 332 11.15 -0.89 16.97
CA VAL A 332 11.88 -1.95 17.66
C VAL A 332 11.48 -1.91 19.13
N LEU A 333 10.80 -2.96 19.60
CA LEU A 333 10.45 -3.15 21.00
C LEU A 333 11.61 -3.80 21.76
N VAL A 334 12.13 -3.13 22.78
CA VAL A 334 13.09 -3.65 23.76
C VAL A 334 12.42 -3.67 25.12
N PRO A 335 11.68 -4.73 25.47
CA PRO A 335 10.74 -4.68 26.57
C PRO A 335 11.46 -4.55 27.92
N SER A 336 10.99 -3.63 28.76
CA SER A 336 11.44 -3.44 30.14
C SER A 336 10.81 -4.44 31.12
N LEU A 337 9.82 -5.21 30.67
CA LEU A 337 9.16 -6.30 31.43
C LEU A 337 9.15 -7.61 30.66
N PRO A 338 8.85 -8.75 31.33
CA PRO A 338 8.57 -10.00 30.63
C PRO A 338 7.46 -9.82 29.59
N LEU A 339 7.67 -10.36 28.38
CA LEU A 339 6.71 -10.25 27.26
C LEU A 339 5.29 -10.77 27.59
N SER A 340 5.15 -11.64 28.60
CA SER A 340 3.84 -12.10 29.08
C SER A 340 2.96 -10.98 29.65
N ASN A 341 3.57 -9.84 30.00
CA ASN A 341 2.88 -8.68 30.55
C ASN A 341 2.53 -7.62 29.49
N TYR A 342 2.89 -7.88 28.22
CA TYR A 342 2.53 -7.01 27.12
C TYR A 342 1.28 -7.56 26.42
N ASP A 343 0.43 -6.66 25.94
CA ASP A 343 -0.64 -6.97 25.03
C ASP A 343 -0.07 -7.71 23.78
N PRO A 344 -0.53 -8.93 23.48
CA PRO A 344 -0.04 -9.69 22.34
C PRO A 344 -0.15 -8.94 21.01
N SER A 345 -1.14 -8.04 20.88
CA SER A 345 -1.27 -7.20 19.69
C SER A 345 -0.11 -6.22 19.55
N VAL A 346 0.42 -5.67 20.65
CA VAL A 346 1.57 -4.76 20.61
C VAL A 346 2.82 -5.47 20.11
N ILE A 347 3.07 -6.69 20.62
CA ILE A 347 4.20 -7.52 20.19
C ILE A 347 4.06 -7.89 18.70
N GLN A 348 2.85 -8.27 18.28
CA GLN A 348 2.58 -8.66 16.90
C GLN A 348 2.77 -7.52 15.90
N HIS A 349 2.45 -6.29 16.28
CA HIS A 349 2.54 -5.12 15.39
C HIS A 349 3.89 -4.38 15.49
N ALA A 350 4.73 -4.69 16.48
CA ALA A 350 6.10 -4.20 16.52
C ALA A 350 6.88 -4.74 15.31
N THR A 351 7.73 -3.92 14.69
CA THR A 351 8.53 -4.32 13.53
C THR A 351 9.56 -5.38 13.91
N LEU A 352 10.17 -5.23 15.08
CA LEU A 352 11.12 -6.18 15.65
C LEU A 352 11.01 -6.14 17.18
N THR A 353 11.13 -7.30 17.84
CA THR A 353 11.20 -7.36 19.30
C THR A 353 12.52 -8.00 19.71
N LEU A 354 13.30 -7.30 20.54
CA LEU A 354 14.62 -7.72 20.98
C LEU A 354 14.71 -7.74 22.50
N GLY A 355 15.35 -8.76 23.07
CA GLY A 355 15.66 -8.77 24.50
C GLY A 355 16.80 -7.82 24.92
N SER A 356 17.53 -7.24 23.96
CA SER A 356 18.62 -6.28 24.20
C SER A 356 19.03 -5.62 22.87
N LEU A 357 19.46 -4.35 22.93
CA LEU A 357 19.99 -3.61 21.79
C LEU A 357 21.33 -4.18 21.27
N LEU A 358 22.02 -5.02 22.05
CA LEU A 358 23.22 -5.74 21.57
C LEU A 358 22.92 -6.67 20.39
N LYS A 359 21.67 -7.13 20.26
CA LYS A 359 21.22 -8.03 19.19
C LYS A 359 20.60 -7.29 17.99
N PHE A 360 20.53 -5.97 18.04
CA PHE A 360 20.00 -5.19 16.93
C PHE A 360 20.96 -5.30 15.74
N ASP A 361 20.45 -5.64 14.57
CA ASP A 361 21.22 -5.60 13.31
C ASP A 361 20.79 -4.36 12.51
N PRO A 362 21.65 -3.33 12.38
CA PRO A 362 21.33 -2.13 11.61
C PRO A 362 21.01 -2.44 10.12
N VAL A 363 21.62 -3.49 9.56
CA VAL A 363 21.50 -3.80 8.12
C VAL A 363 20.07 -4.16 7.74
N GLU A 364 19.32 -4.82 8.63
CA GLU A 364 17.90 -5.15 8.42
C GLU A 364 17.01 -3.91 8.19
N PHE A 365 17.47 -2.75 8.67
CA PHE A 365 16.77 -1.47 8.55
C PHE A 365 17.43 -0.52 7.54
N GLY A 366 18.36 -1.03 6.72
CA GLY A 366 19.08 -0.23 5.73
C GLY A 366 20.05 0.77 6.35
N LEU A 367 20.48 0.55 7.60
CA LEU A 367 21.51 1.31 8.28
C LEU A 367 22.88 0.67 8.05
N PRO A 368 23.99 1.44 8.19
CA PRO A 368 25.34 0.91 8.06
C PRO A 368 25.61 -0.23 9.06
N PRO A 369 26.29 -1.32 8.65
CA PRO A 369 26.64 -2.42 9.54
C PRO A 369 27.57 -1.91 10.66
N PHE A 370 27.55 -2.55 11.82
CA PHE A 370 28.50 -2.23 12.88
C PHE A 370 29.95 -2.53 12.44
N ASP A 371 30.89 -1.72 12.95
CA ASP A 371 32.33 -1.86 12.68
C ASP A 371 33.00 -2.99 13.49
N ASP A 372 32.29 -3.59 14.46
CA ASP A 372 32.81 -4.58 15.41
C ASP A 372 32.62 -6.05 14.97
N ILE A 373 32.43 -6.30 13.66
CA ILE A 373 32.31 -7.65 13.06
C ILE A 373 33.65 -8.20 12.57
#